data_AF-A0A160TX90-F1
#
_entry.id   AF-A0A160TX90-F1
#
_cell.length_a   1.000
_cell.length_b   1.000
_cell.length_c   1.000
_cell.angle_alpha   90.00
_cell.angle_beta   90.00
_cell.angle_gamma   90.00
#
_symmetry.space_group_name_H-M   'P 1'
#
loop_
_entity.id
_entity.type
_entity.pdbx_description
1 polymer ?
#
loop_
_entity_poly.entity_id
_entity_poly.type
_entity_poly.pdbx_seq_one_letter_code
_entity_poly.pdbx_strand_id
1 'polypeptide(L)'
;MMLVSLTLLAGCSEESVSTDNSSGMNEADIRMIAGELAIQKGISLLCDREATDQLSEFMEDLRYEGLARELREDVAADSVVLMHKISAEEPEYICTPEMFESADLRVSQALLAWDEMRGITQ
;
A
#
# COMPACT_ATOMS: atom_id res chain seq x y z
N MET A 1 35.35 -40.07 -48.37
CA MET A 1 35.45 -40.22 -46.91
C MET A 1 34.56 -39.14 -46.28
N MET A 2 33.53 -39.56 -45.54
CA MET A 2 32.71 -38.85 -44.50
C MET A 2 32.11 -37.46 -44.81
N LEU A 3 30.77 -37.32 -44.97
CA LEU A 3 29.66 -37.22 -43.99
C LEU A 3 29.45 -35.78 -43.46
N VAL A 4 28.29 -35.14 -43.73
CA VAL A 4 27.21 -34.75 -42.74
C VAL A 4 27.52 -33.40 -42.03
N SER A 5 26.65 -32.42 -41.80
CA SER A 5 25.18 -32.27 -41.82
C SER A 5 24.76 -30.78 -41.82
N LEU A 6 23.46 -30.57 -42.06
CA LEU A 6 22.66 -29.34 -41.93
C LEU A 6 22.50 -28.80 -40.48
N THR A 7 22.22 -27.48 -40.41
CA THR A 7 21.36 -26.71 -39.47
C THR A 7 21.72 -26.60 -37.98
N LEU A 8 21.78 -25.37 -37.44
CA LEU A 8 20.66 -24.67 -36.76
C LEU A 8 21.08 -23.28 -36.26
N LEU A 9 20.23 -22.28 -36.54
CA LEU A 9 20.19 -20.95 -35.92
C LEU A 9 19.61 -21.07 -34.50
N ALA A 10 20.31 -20.53 -33.50
CA ALA A 10 19.78 -19.85 -32.31
C ALA A 10 20.87 -19.82 -31.22
N GLY A 11 21.45 -18.65 -30.99
CA GLY A 11 22.30 -18.38 -29.83
C GLY A 11 21.85 -17.05 -29.23
N CYS A 12 20.93 -17.14 -28.28
CA CYS A 12 20.38 -16.04 -27.50
C CYS A 12 21.52 -15.33 -26.74
N SER A 13 21.92 -14.14 -27.19
CA SER A 13 22.68 -13.24 -26.34
C SER A 13 21.66 -12.40 -25.58
N GLU A 14 21.51 -12.75 -24.29
CA GLU A 14 20.71 -12.09 -23.25
C GLU A 14 20.31 -10.66 -23.58
N GLU A 15 19.07 -10.51 -24.07
CA GLU A 15 18.28 -9.35 -23.73
C GLU A 15 18.01 -9.49 -22.24
N SER A 16 18.66 -8.65 -21.43
CA SER A 16 18.29 -8.49 -20.03
C SER A 16 16.85 -7.98 -20.01
N VAL A 17 15.91 -8.92 -19.96
CA VAL A 17 14.53 -8.65 -19.58
C VAL A 17 14.65 -8.09 -18.17
N SER A 18 14.61 -6.77 -18.07
CA SER A 18 14.27 -6.11 -16.82
C SER A 18 12.99 -6.78 -16.37
N THR A 19 13.07 -7.53 -15.28
CA THR A 19 11.90 -8.07 -14.59
C THR A 19 11.20 -6.90 -13.93
N ASP A 20 10.61 -6.02 -14.74
CA ASP A 20 9.66 -5.02 -14.30
C ASP A 20 8.31 -5.73 -14.17
N ASN A 21 8.28 -6.75 -13.31
CA ASN A 21 7.05 -7.24 -12.70
C ASN A 21 6.77 -6.39 -11.46
N SER A 22 6.91 -5.07 -11.57
CA SER A 22 6.16 -4.18 -10.71
C SER A 22 4.71 -4.54 -10.96
N SER A 23 4.03 -5.07 -9.93
CA SER A 23 2.59 -4.86 -9.83
C SER A 23 2.31 -3.43 -10.29
N GLY A 24 1.37 -3.20 -11.21
CA GLY A 24 1.11 -1.87 -11.79
C GLY A 24 0.67 -0.81 -10.78
N MET A 25 0.77 -1.11 -9.49
CA MET A 25 0.47 -0.28 -8.33
C MET A 25 1.67 0.60 -7.98
N ASN A 26 1.44 1.91 -7.98
CA ASN A 26 2.43 2.91 -7.60
C ASN A 26 2.69 2.87 -6.09
N GLU A 27 3.95 2.68 -5.69
CA GLU A 27 4.37 2.66 -4.27
C GLU A 27 4.03 3.95 -3.52
N ALA A 28 4.11 5.11 -4.20
CA ALA A 28 3.78 6.38 -3.58
C ALA A 28 2.30 6.46 -3.21
N ASP A 29 1.42 5.92 -4.05
CA ASP A 29 -0.01 5.88 -3.81
C ASP A 29 -0.33 4.89 -2.67
N ILE A 30 0.34 3.73 -2.63
CA ILE A 30 0.24 2.77 -1.51
C ILE A 30 0.61 3.45 -0.18
N ARG A 31 1.73 4.17 -0.13
CA ARG A 31 2.18 4.88 1.07
C ARG A 31 1.20 5.99 1.46
N MET A 32 0.63 6.70 0.49
CA MET A 32 -0.38 7.73 0.74
C MET A 32 -1.65 7.13 1.36
N ILE A 33 -2.17 6.05 0.78
CA ILE A 33 -3.35 5.33 1.28
C ILE A 33 -3.09 4.83 2.70
N ALA A 34 -1.98 4.12 2.93
CA ALA A 34 -1.60 3.64 4.26
C ALA A 34 -1.48 4.77 5.28
N GLY A 35 -1.02 5.95 4.84
CA GLY A 35 -0.91 7.14 5.68
C GLY A 35 -2.27 7.63 6.18
N GLU A 36 -3.26 7.74 5.30
CA GLU A 36 -4.61 8.16 5.68
C GLU A 36 -5.27 7.16 6.63
N LEU A 37 -5.12 5.86 6.36
CA LEU A 37 -5.61 4.79 7.24
C LEU A 37 -4.91 4.83 8.62
N ALA A 38 -3.60 5.07 8.65
CA ALA A 38 -2.84 5.18 9.89
C ALA A 38 -3.23 6.41 10.72
N ILE A 39 -3.49 7.55 10.07
CA ILE A 39 -3.98 8.76 10.75
C ILE A 39 -5.34 8.48 11.41
N GLN A 40 -6.28 7.89 10.68
CA GLN A 40 -7.62 7.60 11.22
C GLN A 40 -7.57 6.58 12.37
N LYS A 41 -6.72 5.56 12.28
CA LYS A 41 -6.47 4.63 13.38
C LYS A 41 -5.85 5.32 14.58
N GLY A 42 -4.87 6.20 14.37
CA GLY A 42 -4.23 6.98 15.43
C GLY A 42 -5.24 7.88 16.17
N ILE A 43 -6.11 8.58 15.44
CA ILE A 43 -7.18 9.41 16.00
C ILE A 43 -8.14 8.54 16.81
N SER A 44 -8.57 7.41 16.25
CA SER A 44 -9.51 6.50 16.92
C SER A 44 -8.95 5.97 18.24
N LEU A 45 -7.67 5.60 18.27
CA LEU A 45 -6.99 5.14 19.48
C LEU A 45 -6.83 6.26 20.53
N LEU A 46 -6.43 7.46 20.11
CA LEU A 46 -6.26 8.60 21.02
C LEU A 46 -7.58 8.99 21.69
N CYS A 47 -8.67 8.94 20.93
CA CYS A 47 -9.98 9.43 21.34
C CYS A 47 -10.92 8.32 21.87
N ASP A 48 -10.41 7.09 22.05
CA ASP A 48 -11.18 5.90 22.47
C ASP A 48 -12.46 5.70 21.63
N ARG A 49 -12.34 5.91 20.32
CA ARG A 49 -13.43 5.79 19.36
C ARG A 49 -13.41 4.40 18.75
N GLU A 50 -14.57 3.76 18.74
CA GLU A 50 -14.76 2.52 17.99
C GLU A 50 -14.77 2.83 16.49
N ALA A 51 -13.81 2.25 15.78
CA ALA A 51 -13.68 2.33 14.34
C ALA A 51 -13.13 1.01 13.79
N THR A 52 -13.55 0.63 12.58
CA THR A 52 -13.03 -0.55 11.91
C THR A 52 -11.53 -0.40 11.65
N ASP A 53 -10.75 -1.46 11.87
CA ASP A 53 -9.29 -1.44 11.66
C ASP A 53 -8.92 -1.58 10.18
N GLN A 54 -9.24 -0.55 9.41
CA GLN A 54 -9.02 -0.47 7.97
C GLN A 54 -7.53 -0.55 7.59
N LEU A 55 -6.63 -0.06 8.46
CA LEU A 55 -5.19 -0.16 8.22
C LEU A 55 -4.75 -1.64 8.21
N SER A 56 -5.18 -2.43 9.19
CA SER A 56 -4.80 -3.85 9.25
C SER A 56 -5.35 -4.62 8.06
N GLU A 57 -6.60 -4.35 7.65
CA GLU A 57 -7.20 -4.92 6.44
C GLU A 57 -6.39 -4.58 5.19
N PHE A 58 -6.03 -3.30 5.01
CA PHE A 58 -5.19 -2.85 3.90
C PHE A 58 -3.81 -3.54 3.90
N MET A 59 -3.16 -3.69 5.05
CA MET A 59 -1.87 -4.39 5.13
C MET A 59 -1.97 -5.88 4.77
N GLU A 60 -3.10 -6.52 5.07
CA GLU A 60 -3.38 -7.88 4.60
C GLU A 60 -3.59 -7.90 3.07
N ASP A 61 -4.34 -6.95 2.53
CA ASP A 61 -4.55 -6.80 1.09
C ASP A 61 -3.22 -6.63 0.34
N LEU A 62 -2.30 -5.79 0.82
CA LEU A 62 -0.96 -5.67 0.23
C LEU A 62 -0.22 -7.01 0.17
N ARG A 63 -0.41 -7.88 1.17
CA ARG A 63 0.18 -9.22 1.17
C ARG A 63 -0.49 -10.11 0.12
N TYR A 64 -1.81 -10.04 -0.04
CA TYR A 64 -2.56 -10.83 -1.02
C TYR A 64 -2.29 -10.40 -2.46
N GLU A 65 -2.14 -9.11 -2.73
CA GLU A 65 -1.77 -8.54 -4.03
C GLU A 65 -0.30 -8.81 -4.40
N GLY A 66 0.46 -9.49 -3.54
CA GLY A 66 1.81 -9.95 -3.84
C GLY A 66 2.87 -8.85 -3.82
N LEU A 67 2.63 -7.74 -3.12
CA LEU A 67 3.61 -6.65 -3.01
C LEU A 67 4.87 -7.13 -2.28
N ALA A 68 6.01 -6.59 -2.71
CA ALA A 68 7.32 -6.92 -2.17
C ALA A 68 7.33 -6.77 -0.64
N ARG A 69 7.99 -7.72 0.05
CA ARG A 69 8.04 -7.73 1.51
C ARG A 69 8.63 -6.43 2.07
N GLU A 70 9.70 -5.94 1.45
CA GLU A 70 10.39 -4.72 1.83
C GLU A 70 9.45 -3.51 1.81
N LEU A 71 8.70 -3.31 0.71
CA LEU A 71 7.69 -2.26 0.63
C LEU A 71 6.63 -2.38 1.73
N ARG A 72 6.14 -3.60 2.01
CA ARG A 72 5.13 -3.81 3.07
C ARG A 72 5.68 -3.52 4.46
N GLU A 73 6.93 -3.89 4.72
CA GLU A 73 7.62 -3.63 5.99
C GLU A 73 7.85 -2.12 6.18
N ASP A 74 8.27 -1.42 5.12
CA ASP A 74 8.43 0.03 5.11
C ASP A 74 7.10 0.75 5.36
N VAL A 75 6.04 0.38 4.64
CA VAL A 75 4.70 0.96 4.81
C VAL A 75 4.20 0.75 6.24
N ALA A 76 4.39 -0.44 6.81
CA ALA A 76 4.03 -0.71 8.19
C ALA A 76 4.78 0.19 9.18
N ALA A 77 6.10 0.36 8.98
CA ALA A 77 6.92 1.23 9.82
C ALA A 77 6.48 2.70 9.72
N ASP A 78 6.22 3.19 8.51
CA ASP A 78 5.73 4.55 8.28
C ASP A 78 4.37 4.80 8.95
N SER A 79 3.44 3.83 8.85
CA SER A 79 2.14 3.90 9.52
C SER A 79 2.27 3.98 11.03
N VAL A 80 3.18 3.21 11.65
CA VAL A 80 3.43 3.29 13.10
C VAL A 80 3.99 4.66 13.49
N VAL A 81 4.89 5.23 12.69
CA VAL A 81 5.42 6.59 12.92
C VAL A 81 4.30 7.63 12.89
N LEU A 82 3.38 7.55 11.93
CA LEU A 82 2.24 8.47 11.83
C LEU A 82 1.29 8.32 13.02
N MET A 83 0.94 7.09 13.39
CA MET A 83 0.10 6.83 14.57
C MET A 83 0.75 7.37 15.85
N HIS A 84 2.06 7.22 15.99
CA HIS A 84 2.78 7.76 17.14
C HIS A 84 2.74 9.29 17.18
N LYS A 85 2.89 9.97 16.04
CA LYS A 85 2.73 11.42 15.97
C LYS A 85 1.36 11.87 16.48
N ILE A 86 0.28 11.23 16.03
CA ILE A 86 -1.08 11.53 16.51
C ILE A 86 -1.20 11.28 18.01
N SER A 87 -0.63 10.18 18.54
CA SER A 87 -0.69 9.87 19.97
C SER A 87 0.02 10.89 20.87
N ALA A 88 0.90 11.70 20.30
CA ALA A 88 1.66 12.73 21.02
C ALA A 88 0.98 14.11 20.99
N GLU A 89 -0.13 14.25 20.27
CA GLU A 89 -0.92 15.48 20.22
C GLU A 89 -1.89 15.60 21.40
N GLU A 90 -2.32 16.83 21.71
CA GLU A 90 -3.30 17.08 22.76
C GLU A 90 -4.72 16.69 22.30
N PRO A 91 -5.47 15.87 23.07
CA PRO A 91 -6.81 15.40 22.67
C PRO A 91 -7.80 16.52 22.36
N GLU A 92 -7.68 17.69 22.98
CA GLU A 92 -8.58 18.82 22.76
C GLU A 92 -8.57 19.37 21.32
N TYR A 93 -7.47 19.16 20.57
CA TYR A 93 -7.37 19.57 19.16
C TYR A 93 -7.69 18.44 18.18
N ILE A 94 -7.56 17.18 18.61
CA ILE A 94 -7.73 16.01 17.74
C ILE A 94 -9.11 15.38 17.87
N CYS A 95 -9.64 15.30 19.10
CA CYS A 95 -10.88 14.61 19.40
C CYS A 95 -12.09 15.51 19.18
N THR A 96 -12.17 16.14 18.00
CA THR A 96 -13.30 16.97 17.58
C THR A 96 -14.12 16.28 16.50
N PRO A 97 -15.44 16.54 16.40
CA PRO A 97 -16.28 16.01 15.33
C PRO A 97 -15.72 16.31 13.93
N GLU A 98 -15.19 17.51 13.72
CA GLU A 98 -14.67 17.93 12.42
C GLU A 98 -13.43 17.12 12.02
N MET A 99 -12.56 16.81 12.98
CA MET A 99 -11.38 15.97 12.74
C MET A 99 -11.78 14.52 12.39
N PHE A 100 -12.80 14.01 13.06
CA PHE A 100 -13.38 12.68 12.80
C PHE A 100 -13.98 12.59 11.40
N GLU A 101 -14.88 13.50 11.04
CA GLU A 101 -15.52 13.54 9.73
C GLU A 101 -14.49 13.70 8.60
N SER A 102 -13.49 14.56 8.82
CA SER A 102 -12.42 14.76 7.85
C SER A 102 -11.57 13.50 7.67
N ALA A 103 -11.21 12.81 8.75
CA ALA A 103 -10.46 11.56 8.67
C ALA A 103 -11.24 10.46 7.96
N ASP A 104 -12.53 10.29 8.29
CA ASP A 104 -13.39 9.27 7.69
C ASP A 104 -13.60 9.52 6.19
N LEU A 105 -13.73 10.79 5.76
CA LEU A 105 -13.80 11.15 4.34
C LEU A 105 -12.50 10.79 3.60
N ARG A 106 -11.34 11.10 4.15
CA ARG A 106 -10.05 10.79 3.52
C ARG A 106 -9.80 9.29 3.45
N VAL A 107 -10.15 8.54 4.48
CA VAL A 107 -10.13 7.06 4.46
C VAL A 107 -11.03 6.53 3.34
N SER A 108 -12.26 7.04 3.22
CA SER A 108 -13.19 6.61 2.16
C SER A 108 -12.60 6.85 0.76
N GLN A 109 -11.96 8.01 0.55
CA GLN A 109 -11.31 8.32 -0.73
C GLN A 109 -10.07 7.44 -0.98
N ALA A 110 -9.28 7.16 0.05
CA ALA A 110 -8.10 6.32 -0.04
C ALA A 110 -8.47 4.87 -0.40
N LEU A 111 -9.57 4.35 0.15
CA LEU A 111 -10.07 3.01 -0.18
C LEU A 111 -10.64 2.94 -1.59
N LEU A 112 -11.29 3.99 -2.08
CA LEU A 112 -11.71 4.08 -3.48
C LEU A 112 -10.49 4.07 -4.42
N ALA A 113 -9.44 4.83 -4.09
CA ALA A 113 -8.19 4.81 -4.85
C ALA A 113 -7.54 3.42 -4.83
N TRP A 114 -7.60 2.72 -3.69
CA TRP A 114 -7.11 1.34 -3.60
C TRP A 114 -7.89 0.38 -4.50
N ASP A 115 -9.22 0.47 -4.51
CA ASP A 115 -10.08 -0.31 -5.39
C ASP A 115 -9.77 -0.04 -6.88
N GLU A 116 -9.60 1.22 -7.25
CA GLU A 116 -9.22 1.62 -8.61
C GLU A 116 -7.86 1.03 -9.02
N MET A 117 -6.87 1.07 -8.14
CA MET A 117 -5.54 0.47 -8.38
C MET A 117 -5.60 -1.04 -8.59
N ARG A 118 -6.58 -1.72 -7.98
CA ARG A 118 -6.86 -3.16 -8.17
C ARG A 118 -7.74 -3.46 -9.38
N GLY A 119 -8.21 -2.44 -10.09
CA GLY A 119 -9.16 -2.61 -11.19
C GLY A 119 -10.57 -3.00 -10.73
N ILE A 120 -10.89 -2.77 -9.46
CA ILE A 120 -12.24 -2.95 -8.90
C ILE A 120 -12.95 -1.61 -9.06
N THR A 121 -13.57 -1.37 -10.21
CA THR A 121 -14.41 -0.18 -10.41
C THR A 121 -15.82 -0.45 -9.86
N GLN A 122 -16.28 0.41 -8.95
CA GLN A 122 -17.66 0.40 -8.42
C GLN A 122 -18.67 0.95 -9.43
#